data_AF-X1TZC1-F1
#
_entry.id   AF-X1TZC1-F1
#
_cell.length_a   1.000
_cell.length_b   1.000
_cell.length_c   1.000
_cell.angle_alpha   90.00
_cell.angle_beta   90.00
_cell.angle_gamma   90.00
#
_symmetry.space_group_name_H-M   'P 1'
#
loop_
_entity.id
_entity.type
_entity.pdbx_description
1 polymer ?
#
loop_
_entity_poly.entity_id
_entity_poly.type
_entity_poly.pdbx_seq_one_letter_code
_entity_poly.pdbx_strand_id
1 'polypeptide(L)'
;MKKNVIFSIIFLFFLTSILKGSSLPDEEKIITTIFLVRHAEKAQDSTSDPPLTSEGKARAQELAYILKHVPLVAIYSTPYIRT
;
A
#
# COMPACT_ATOMS: atom_id res chain seq x y z
N MET A 1 17.44 -55.07 24.32
CA MET A 1 18.12 -53.95 23.62
C MET A 1 17.32 -53.39 22.45
N LYS A 2 16.86 -54.20 21.46
CA LYS A 2 16.13 -53.69 20.27
C LYS A 2 14.86 -52.86 20.57
N LYS A 3 14.05 -53.23 21.58
CA LYS A 3 12.82 -52.53 21.98
C LYS A 3 13.07 -51.11 22.53
N ASN A 4 14.15 -50.92 23.28
CA ASN A 4 14.50 -49.62 23.89
C ASN A 4 15.07 -48.65 22.83
N VAL A 5 15.75 -49.20 21.81
CA VAL A 5 16.22 -48.43 20.64
C VAL A 5 15.04 -47.92 19.82
N ILE A 6 14.03 -48.76 19.57
CA ILE A 6 12.80 -48.36 18.87
C ILE A 6 12.05 -47.27 19.66
N PHE A 7 11.93 -47.43 20.97
CA PHE A 7 11.31 -46.42 21.83
C PHE A 7 12.07 -45.09 21.82
N SER A 8 13.41 -45.13 21.82
CA SER A 8 14.27 -43.94 21.72
C SER A 8 14.14 -43.22 20.36
N ILE A 9 14.00 -43.97 19.26
CA ILE A 9 13.79 -43.40 17.91
C ILE A 9 12.42 -42.74 17.82
N ILE A 10 11.37 -43.37 18.36
CA ILE A 10 10.02 -42.80 18.40
C ILE A 10 10.00 -41.53 19.26
N PHE A 11 10.68 -41.54 20.40
CA PHE A 11 10.79 -40.38 21.28
C PHE A 11 11.54 -39.21 20.60
N LEU A 12 12.63 -39.50 19.87
CA LEU A 12 13.38 -38.50 19.11
C LEU A 12 12.54 -37.91 17.94
N PHE A 13 11.73 -38.74 17.29
CA PHE A 13 10.80 -38.31 16.25
C PHE A 13 9.66 -37.44 16.81
N PHE A 14 9.20 -37.73 18.02
CA PHE A 14 8.20 -36.93 18.72
C PHE A 14 8.77 -35.58 19.19
N LEU A 15 10.01 -35.58 19.69
CA LEU A 15 10.69 -34.38 20.18
C LEU A 15 10.99 -33.36 19.06
N THR A 16 11.31 -33.85 17.86
CA THR A 16 11.55 -33.00 16.68
C THR A 16 10.27 -32.38 16.10
N SER A 17 9.10 -32.98 16.35
CA SER A 17 7.81 -32.44 15.90
C SER A 17 7.33 -31.26 16.76
N ILE A 18 7.75 -31.18 18.02
CA ILE A 18 7.40 -30.09 18.95
C ILE A 18 8.29 -28.84 18.73
N LEU A 19 9.49 -29.02 18.19
CA LEU A 19 10.46 -27.94 17.91
C LEU A 19 10.23 -27.20 16.59
N LYS A 20 9.10 -27.42 15.90
CA LYS A 20 8.66 -26.53 14.82
C LYS A 20 8.28 -25.20 15.47
N GLY A 21 9.23 -24.28 15.51
CA GLY A 21 9.07 -22.95 16.08
C GLY A 21 7.76 -22.33 15.61
N SER A 22 6.92 -21.96 16.58
CA SER A 22 5.77 -21.11 16.35
C SER A 22 6.29 -19.76 15.85
N SER A 23 6.37 -19.61 14.53
CA SER A 23 6.32 -18.28 13.95
C SER A 23 4.98 -17.72 14.40
N LEU A 24 5.02 -16.65 15.20
CA LEU A 24 3.84 -15.83 15.41
C LEU A 24 3.31 -15.48 14.02
N PRO A 25 2.00 -15.62 13.75
CA PRO A 25 1.45 -15.14 12.50
C PRO A 25 1.86 -13.67 12.37
N ASP A 26 2.56 -13.35 11.29
CA ASP A 26 2.83 -11.97 10.92
C ASP A 26 1.45 -11.34 10.73
N GLU A 27 1.03 -10.50 11.68
CA GLU A 27 -0.21 -9.73 11.58
C GLU A 27 -0.13 -8.97 10.26
N GLU A 28 -0.87 -9.44 9.26
CA GLU A 28 -0.80 -8.93 7.90
C GLU A 28 -1.23 -7.47 7.94
N LYS A 29 -0.25 -6.57 8.03
CA LYS A 29 -0.50 -5.16 8.28
C LYS A 29 -1.13 -4.57 7.03
N ILE A 30 -2.43 -4.34 7.09
CA ILE A 30 -3.15 -3.63 6.02
C ILE A 30 -2.65 -2.17 6.02
N ILE A 31 -1.86 -1.82 5.01
CA ILE A 31 -1.34 -0.45 4.83
C ILE A 31 -2.31 0.31 3.94
N THR A 32 -2.83 1.43 4.45
CA THR A 32 -3.56 2.41 3.63
C THR A 32 -2.60 3.48 3.15
N THR A 33 -2.51 3.69 1.84
CA THR A 33 -1.70 4.74 1.23
C THR A 33 -2.59 5.90 0.78
N ILE A 34 -2.23 7.11 1.20
CA ILE A 34 -2.96 8.34 0.84
C ILE A 34 -2.03 9.26 0.06
N PHE A 35 -2.44 9.66 -1.14
CA PHE A 35 -1.77 10.69 -1.92
C PHE A 35 -2.44 12.04 -1.65
N LEU A 36 -1.79 12.92 -0.89
CA LEU A 36 -2.26 14.27 -0.65
C LEU A 36 -1.67 15.22 -1.70
N VAL A 37 -2.52 15.76 -2.56
CA VAL A 37 -2.10 16.58 -3.70
C VAL A 37 -2.71 17.96 -3.61
N ARG A 38 -1.90 18.99 -3.84
CA ARG A 38 -2.36 20.37 -4.07
C ARG A 38 -2.72 20.55 -5.54
N HIS A 39 -3.75 21.35 -5.83
CA HIS A 39 -4.07 21.80 -7.19
C HIS A 39 -2.83 22.32 -7.94
N ALA A 40 -2.86 22.20 -9.28
CA ALA A 40 -1.75 22.65 -10.12
C ALA A 40 -1.73 24.20 -10.27
N GLU A 41 -0.82 24.75 -11.09
CA GLU A 41 -0.75 26.19 -11.37
C GLU A 41 -2.11 26.70 -11.86
N LYS A 42 -2.67 27.67 -11.14
CA LYS A 42 -3.94 28.32 -11.49
C LYS A 42 -3.68 29.61 -12.24
N ALA A 43 -4.62 29.99 -13.09
CA ALA A 43 -4.63 31.32 -13.70
C ALA A 43 -4.66 32.41 -12.63
N GLN A 44 -4.01 33.53 -12.94
CA GLN A 44 -4.21 34.79 -12.24
C GLN A 44 -5.30 35.56 -12.98
N ASP A 45 -6.53 35.06 -12.88
CA ASP A 45 -7.71 35.85 -13.24
C ASP A 45 -8.33 36.43 -11.95
N SER A 46 -9.20 37.42 -12.14
CA SER A 46 -9.95 38.07 -11.06
C SER A 46 -11.17 37.27 -10.61
N THR A 47 -11.28 36.00 -11.00
CA THR A 47 -12.41 35.14 -10.61
C THR A 47 -12.15 34.47 -9.27
N SER A 48 -13.23 34.10 -8.56
CA SER A 48 -13.14 33.31 -7.34
C SER A 48 -12.82 31.84 -7.59
N ASP A 49 -12.98 31.37 -8.83
CA ASP A 49 -12.70 29.98 -9.23
C ASP A 49 -11.85 29.92 -10.53
N PRO A 50 -10.59 30.35 -10.45
CA PRO A 50 -9.70 30.38 -11.61
C PRO A 50 -9.39 28.97 -12.11
N PRO A 51 -9.39 28.73 -13.43
CA PRO A 51 -8.96 27.47 -14.03
C PRO A 51 -7.45 27.28 -13.93
N LEU A 52 -6.99 26.07 -14.27
CA LEU A 52 -5.55 25.79 -14.41
C LEU A 52 -4.95 26.51 -15.62
N THR A 53 -3.70 26.96 -15.49
CA THR A 53 -2.91 27.43 -16.65
C THR A 53 -2.56 26.28 -17.59
N SER A 54 -2.00 26.58 -18.76
CA SER A 54 -1.43 25.56 -19.66
C SER A 54 -0.43 24.66 -18.95
N GLU A 55 0.47 25.26 -18.18
CA GLU A 55 1.51 24.56 -17.41
C GLU A 55 0.88 23.73 -16.30
N GLY A 56 -0.13 24.27 -15.62
CA GLY A 56 -0.88 23.55 -14.59
C GLY A 56 -1.60 22.32 -15.14
N LYS A 57 -2.21 22.43 -16.33
CA LYS A 57 -2.82 21.29 -17.02
C LYS A 57 -1.78 20.23 -17.40
N ALA A 58 -0.63 20.64 -17.94
CA ALA A 58 0.46 19.73 -18.27
C ALA A 58 0.98 18.99 -17.02
N ARG A 59 1.14 19.71 -15.89
CA ARG A 59 1.55 19.09 -14.62
C ARG A 59 0.50 18.11 -14.07
N ALA A 60 -0.78 18.44 -14.18
CA ALA A 60 -1.86 17.53 -13.78
C ALA A 60 -1.89 16.26 -14.65
N GLN A 61 -1.62 16.38 -15.95
CA GLN A 61 -1.50 15.24 -16.86
C GLN A 61 -0.29 14.36 -16.52
N GLU A 62 0.85 14.96 -16.17
CA GLU A 62 2.03 14.21 -15.72
C GLU A 62 1.75 13.43 -14.43
N LEU A 63 1.07 14.05 -13.46
CA LEU A 63 0.65 13.35 -12.25
C LEU A 63 -0.26 12.15 -12.57
N ALA A 64 -1.22 12.33 -13.48
CA ALA A 64 -2.09 11.25 -13.92
C ALA A 64 -1.31 10.13 -14.63
N TYR A 65 -0.26 10.47 -15.39
CA TYR A 65 0.64 9.50 -16.01
C TYR A 65 1.42 8.70 -14.96
N ILE A 66 2.00 9.36 -13.96
CA ILE A 66 2.74 8.72 -12.85
C ILE A 66 1.83 7.76 -12.07
N LEU A 67 0.60 8.18 -11.78
CA LEU A 67 -0.36 7.40 -10.98
C LEU A 67 -1.17 6.40 -11.80
N LYS A 68 -0.97 6.31 -13.12
CA LYS A 68 -1.78 5.50 -14.05
C LYS A 68 -1.87 4.01 -13.67
N HIS A 69 -0.80 3.49 -13.06
CA HIS A 69 -0.71 2.08 -12.67
C HIS A 69 -0.89 1.86 -11.16
N VAL A 70 -1.23 2.91 -10.41
CA VAL A 70 -1.55 2.81 -8.99
C VAL A 70 -3.02 2.37 -8.87
N PRO A 71 -3.35 1.31 -8.09
CA PRO A 71 -4.72 0.87 -7.90
C PRO A 71 -5.48 1.83 -6.97
N LEU A 72 -5.86 3.00 -7.49
CA LEU A 72 -6.62 4.00 -6.75
C LEU A 72 -8.03 3.48 -6.45
N VAL A 73 -8.36 3.34 -5.17
CA VAL A 73 -9.66 2.86 -4.70
C VAL A 73 -10.69 3.99 -4.59
N ALA A 74 -10.23 5.23 -4.37
CA ALA A 74 -11.08 6.41 -4.29
C ALA A 74 -10.30 7.69 -4.64
N ILE A 75 -11.02 8.70 -5.14
CA ILE A 75 -10.51 10.04 -5.41
C ILE A 75 -11.45 11.05 -4.72
N TYR A 76 -10.88 12.01 -4.02
CA TYR A 76 -11.61 13.08 -3.34
C TYR A 76 -11.05 14.43 -3.77
N SER A 77 -11.94 15.37 -4.13
CA SER A 77 -11.57 16.73 -4.48
C SER A 77 -12.56 17.74 -3.90
N THR A 78 -12.13 19.00 -3.82
CA THR A 78 -13.01 20.12 -3.54
C THR A 78 -13.82 20.49 -4.79
N PRO A 79 -14.99 21.15 -4.67
CA PRO A 79 -15.80 21.53 -5.83
C PRO A 79 -15.29 22.82 -6.51
N TYR A 80 -14.00 22.89 -6.83
CA TYR A 80 -13.38 24.00 -7.57
C TYR A 80 -12.89 23.51 -8.93
N ILE A 81 -12.95 24.35 -9.97
CA ILE A 81 -12.56 23.95 -11.34
C ILE A 81 -11.08 23.57 -11.48
N ARG A 82 -10.24 23.95 -10.51
CA ARG A 82 -8.79 23.67 -10.49
C ARG A 82 -8.40 22.33 -9.83
N THR A 83 -9.37 21.57 -9.31
CA THR A 83 -9.15 20.30 -8.58
C THR A 83 -10.00 19.19 -9.16
#